data_AF-A0A816UFC6-F1
#
_entry.id   AF-A0A816UFC6-F1
#
_cell.length_a   1.000
_cell.length_b   1.000
_cell.length_c   1.000
_cell.angle_alpha   90.00
_cell.angle_beta   90.00
_cell.angle_gamma   90.00
#
_symmetry.space_group_name_H-M   'P 1'
#
loop_
_entity.id
_entity.type
_entity.pdbx_description
1 polymer ?
#
loop_
_entity_poly.entity_id
_entity_poly.type
_entity_poly.pdbx_seq_one_letter_code
_entity_poly.pdbx_strand_id
1 'polypeptide(L)'
;MSGNESRGPASSFEFVGESSGLLGPGETRWPFTNGYAFATWIYIESFADTLNASTAAAAIAAASAAKSGNTSAANVHTGEDTGHMPRLFSFLTPDNNQGIEAYFYAQFLVVESSNGKGSKSSLHFTHAFKPQSCR
;
A
#
# COMPACT_ATOMS: atom_id res chain seq x y z
N MET A 1 -28.66 14.63 -15.79
CA MET A 1 -27.24 14.29 -16.02
C MET A 1 -27.00 12.90 -15.44
N SER A 2 -27.17 11.86 -16.25
CA SER A 2 -26.77 10.50 -15.86
C SER A 2 -25.24 10.43 -15.97
N GLY A 3 -24.55 10.42 -14.83
CA GLY A 3 -23.11 10.19 -14.85
C GLY A 3 -22.83 8.83 -15.50
N ASN A 4 -21.96 8.80 -16.50
CA ASN A 4 -21.40 7.53 -16.96
C ASN A 4 -20.62 6.97 -15.77
N GLU A 5 -21.18 5.97 -15.08
CA GLU A 5 -20.37 5.10 -14.24
C GLU A 5 -19.24 4.58 -15.12
N SER A 6 -18.01 4.90 -14.73
CA SER A 6 -16.81 4.37 -15.36
C SER A 6 -16.94 2.85 -15.33
N ARG A 7 -17.20 2.24 -16.49
CA ARG A 7 -17.07 0.79 -16.65
C ARG A 7 -15.66 0.47 -16.16
N GLY A 8 -15.54 -0.32 -15.11
CA GLY A 8 -14.27 -0.68 -14.50
C GLY A 8 -13.33 -1.36 -15.50
N PRO A 9 -12.18 -1.89 -15.04
CA PRO A 9 -11.22 -2.52 -15.93
C PRO A 9 -11.87 -3.68 -16.72
N ALA A 10 -11.50 -3.83 -18.00
CA ALA A 10 -12.04 -4.88 -18.88
C ALA A 10 -11.63 -6.31 -18.44
N SER A 11 -10.55 -6.41 -17.67
CA SER A 11 -10.05 -7.64 -17.06
C SER A 11 -9.61 -7.32 -15.62
N SER A 12 -9.82 -8.25 -14.70
CA SER A 12 -9.36 -8.17 -13.32
C SER A 12 -8.46 -9.37 -12.97
N PHE A 13 -7.61 -9.18 -11.98
CA PHE A 13 -6.85 -10.25 -11.34
C PHE A 13 -7.33 -10.36 -9.89
N GLU A 14 -7.65 -11.58 -9.47
CA GLU A 14 -8.07 -11.85 -8.10
C GLU A 14 -6.87 -12.30 -7.27
N PHE A 15 -6.72 -11.68 -6.10
CA PHE A 15 -5.63 -11.97 -5.17
C PHE A 15 -6.24 -12.41 -3.84
N VAL A 16 -5.85 -13.58 -3.35
CA VAL A 16 -6.19 -14.12 -2.03
C VAL A 16 -5.38 -13.46 -0.90
N GLY A 17 -4.54 -12.47 -1.21
CA GLY A 17 -3.76 -11.69 -0.26
C GLY A 17 -2.39 -12.32 0.02
N GLU A 18 -2.34 -13.36 0.85
CA GLU A 18 -1.08 -13.85 1.44
C GLU A 18 -0.13 -14.51 0.43
N SER A 19 -0.66 -15.25 -0.54
CA SER A 19 0.12 -16.09 -1.47
C SER A 19 0.01 -15.66 -2.93
N SER A 20 -0.70 -14.57 -3.21
CA SER A 20 -1.02 -14.13 -4.56
C SER A 20 -0.51 -12.72 -4.81
N GLY A 21 0.22 -12.54 -5.90
CA GLY A 21 0.67 -11.25 -6.35
C GLY A 21 1.20 -11.33 -7.78
N LEU A 22 1.23 -10.18 -8.46
CA LEU A 22 1.90 -10.06 -9.75
C LEU A 22 3.28 -9.43 -9.51
N LEU A 23 4.32 -10.17 -9.87
CA LEU A 23 5.69 -9.66 -9.90
C LEU A 23 6.06 -9.40 -11.35
N GLY A 24 6.28 -8.13 -11.68
CA GLY A 24 6.83 -7.74 -12.97
C GLY A 24 8.36 -7.81 -12.94
N PRO A 25 9.02 -7.96 -14.11
CA PRO A 25 10.46 -7.76 -14.20
C PRO A 25 10.81 -6.34 -13.70
N GLY A 26 11.76 -6.26 -12.77
CA GLY A 26 12.25 -4.98 -12.25
C GLY A 26 13.33 -4.41 -13.17
N GLU A 27 13.16 -3.16 -13.59
CA GLU A 27 14.23 -2.41 -14.22
C GLU A 27 15.22 -1.94 -13.14
N THR A 28 16.52 -2.07 -13.40
CA THR A 28 17.58 -1.73 -12.43
C THR A 28 17.70 -0.23 -12.15
N ARG A 29 17.15 0.60 -13.04
CA ARG A 29 17.13 2.05 -12.91
C ARG A 29 15.70 2.51 -12.80
N TRP A 30 15.42 3.36 -11.80
CA TRP A 30 14.14 4.06 -11.73
C TRP A 30 13.86 4.78 -13.07
N PRO A 31 12.82 4.38 -13.82
CA PRO A 31 12.80 4.60 -15.26
C PRO A 31 12.57 6.05 -15.71
N PHE A 32 12.28 6.98 -14.79
CA PHE A 32 11.86 8.33 -15.16
C PHE A 32 12.59 9.41 -14.36
N THR A 33 13.56 10.07 -14.99
CA THR A 33 14.23 11.27 -14.47
C THR A 33 13.26 12.45 -14.27
N ASN A 34 12.11 12.43 -14.96
CA ASN A 34 11.07 13.45 -14.90
C ASN A 34 9.84 13.05 -14.04
N GLY A 35 9.94 11.97 -13.27
CA GLY A 35 8.87 11.47 -12.41
C GLY A 35 7.99 10.38 -13.05
N TYR A 36 7.24 9.69 -12.21
CA TYR A 36 6.43 8.53 -12.57
C TYR A 36 4.99 8.71 -12.08
N ALA A 37 4.02 8.26 -12.86
CA ALA A 37 2.63 8.16 -12.46
C ALA A 37 2.11 6.77 -12.80
N PHE A 38 1.39 6.17 -11.87
CA PHE A 38 0.62 4.95 -12.10
C PHE A 38 -0.82 5.20 -11.65
N ALA A 39 -1.77 4.53 -12.30
CA ALA A 39 -3.17 4.53 -11.91
C ALA A 39 -3.68 3.09 -11.98
N THR A 40 -4.49 2.69 -11.02
CA THR A 40 -5.04 1.33 -10.94
C THR A 40 -6.43 1.33 -10.32
N TRP A 41 -7.22 0.32 -10.67
CA TRP A 41 -8.51 0.03 -10.07
C TRP A 41 -8.34 -1.12 -9.08
N ILE A 42 -8.83 -0.95 -7.86
CA ILE A 42 -8.71 -1.95 -6.79
C ILE A 42 -10.08 -2.17 -6.19
N TYR A 43 -10.45 -3.43 -6.07
CA TYR A 43 -11.63 -3.87 -5.33
C TYR A 43 -11.17 -4.69 -4.12
N ILE A 44 -11.69 -4.37 -2.94
CA ILE A 44 -11.29 -5.02 -1.68
C ILE A 44 -12.52 -5.71 -1.11
N GLU A 45 -12.48 -7.03 -1.05
CA GLU A 45 -13.60 -7.83 -0.54
C GLU A 45 -13.64 -7.89 0.98
N SER A 46 -12.48 -8.01 1.63
CA SER A 46 -12.39 -8.14 3.08
C SER A 46 -11.04 -7.70 3.62
N PHE A 47 -11.01 -7.42 4.93
CA PHE A 47 -9.80 -7.26 5.70
C PHE A 47 -9.76 -8.39 6.74
N ALA A 48 -8.58 -8.94 7.02
CA ALA A 48 -8.42 -9.88 8.12
C ALA A 48 -8.76 -9.18 9.46
N ASP A 49 -9.42 -9.89 10.39
CA ASP A 49 -9.84 -9.37 11.70
C ASP A 49 -8.67 -9.10 12.68
N THR A 50 -7.44 -8.96 12.17
CA THR A 50 -6.21 -9.12 12.95
C THR A 50 -5.85 -7.91 13.82
N LEU A 51 -6.57 -6.78 13.74
CA LEU A 51 -6.41 -5.62 14.62
C LEU A 51 -7.76 -4.97 14.89
N ASN A 52 -8.08 -4.66 16.17
CA ASN A 52 -9.24 -3.82 16.48
C ASN A 52 -9.08 -2.50 15.71
N ALA A 53 -9.99 -2.22 14.78
CA ALA A 53 -9.93 -1.05 13.89
C ALA A 53 -9.71 0.26 14.66
N SER A 54 -10.19 0.35 15.89
CA SER A 54 -9.96 1.46 16.81
C SER A 54 -8.48 1.67 17.15
N THR A 55 -7.75 0.59 17.46
CA THR A 55 -6.32 0.63 17.77
C THR A 55 -5.51 1.05 16.55
N ALA A 56 -5.85 0.52 15.37
CA ALA A 56 -5.20 0.91 14.12
C ALA A 56 -5.47 2.38 13.78
N ALA A 57 -6.71 2.86 13.96
CA ALA A 57 -7.06 4.26 13.76
C ALA A 57 -6.26 5.19 14.67
N ALA A 58 -6.10 4.84 15.95
CA ALA A 58 -5.31 5.60 16.90
C ALA A 58 -3.82 5.64 16.51
N ALA A 59 -3.26 4.51 16.06
CA ALA A 59 -1.88 4.45 15.58
C ALA A 59 -1.67 5.30 14.32
N ILE A 60 -2.61 5.27 13.37
CA ILE A 60 -2.59 6.10 12.15
C ILE A 60 -2.73 7.59 12.48
N ALA A 61 -3.60 7.95 13.42
CA ALA A 61 -3.75 9.33 13.89
C ALA A 61 -2.45 9.83 14.57
N ALA A 62 -1.80 8.99 15.38
CA ALA A 62 -0.53 9.33 16.01
C ALA A 62 0.61 9.45 14.97
N ALA A 63 0.69 8.54 14.00
CA ALA A 63 1.72 8.55 12.96
C ALA A 63 1.55 9.71 11.98
N SER A 64 0.30 10.07 11.61
CA SER A 64 0.02 11.25 10.78
C SER A 64 0.31 12.57 11.49
N ALA A 65 0.17 12.62 12.82
CA ALA A 65 0.52 13.79 13.64
C ALA A 65 2.04 13.90 13.91
N ALA A 66 2.76 12.78 13.88
CA ALA A 66 4.21 12.75 14.02
C ALA A 66 4.87 13.24 12.71
N LYS A 67 5.46 14.45 12.72
CA LYS A 67 6.33 14.88 11.61
C LYS A 67 7.54 13.94 11.51
N SER A 68 7.59 13.18 10.41
CA SER A 68 8.76 12.45 9.84
C SER A 68 9.85 12.12 10.87
N GLY A 69 9.57 11.15 11.73
CA GLY A 69 10.57 10.49 12.56
C GLY A 69 10.89 9.13 11.95
N ASN A 70 12.17 8.90 11.63
CA ASN A 70 12.72 7.63 11.12
C ASN A 70 12.09 6.39 11.78
N THR A 71 11.21 5.68 11.09
CA THR A 71 10.89 4.29 11.42
C THR A 71 11.23 3.42 10.21
N SER A 72 12.45 2.92 10.23
CA SER A 72 13.00 1.96 9.30
C SER A 72 12.38 0.58 9.54
N ALA A 73 11.62 0.07 8.58
CA ALA A 73 11.63 -1.35 8.27
C ALA A 73 11.58 -1.49 6.74
N ALA A 74 12.71 -1.92 6.18
CA ALA A 74 12.79 -2.44 4.83
C ALA A 74 12.93 -3.95 4.99
N ASN A 75 12.06 -4.73 4.35
CA ASN A 75 12.37 -6.03 3.77
C ASN A 75 11.09 -6.66 3.18
N VAL A 76 11.18 -7.07 1.93
CA VAL A 76 10.35 -8.12 1.35
C VAL A 76 11.06 -9.44 1.66
N HIS A 77 10.76 -10.11 2.78
CA HIS A 77 10.73 -11.57 2.86
C HIS A 77 10.31 -12.07 4.24
N THR A 78 9.42 -13.07 4.19
CA THR A 78 9.24 -14.17 5.16
C THR A 78 8.63 -13.81 6.51
N GLY A 79 7.52 -14.46 6.80
CA GLY A 79 6.74 -14.28 8.02
C GLY A 79 7.57 -14.43 9.28
N GLU A 80 7.50 -13.40 10.12
CA GLU A 80 7.48 -13.54 11.57
C GLU A 80 6.80 -12.28 12.14
N ASP A 81 5.57 -12.47 12.62
CA ASP A 81 4.83 -11.65 13.59
C ASP A 81 4.80 -10.11 13.43
N THR A 82 4.89 -9.60 12.20
CA THR A 82 4.52 -8.22 11.89
C THR A 82 3.12 -8.23 11.26
N GLY A 83 2.19 -7.48 11.85
CA GLY A 83 0.76 -7.53 11.52
C GLY A 83 0.51 -7.51 10.02
N HIS A 84 -0.42 -8.37 9.57
CA HIS A 84 -0.77 -8.55 8.16
C HIS A 84 -1.01 -7.21 7.44
N MET A 85 -0.03 -6.77 6.63
CA MET A 85 -0.05 -5.50 5.88
C MET A 85 -0.14 -5.81 4.38
N PRO A 86 -1.34 -6.03 3.81
CA PRO A 86 -1.47 -6.40 2.42
C PRO A 86 -1.05 -5.22 1.53
N ARG A 87 -0.13 -5.51 0.61
CA ARG A 87 0.50 -4.51 -0.26
C ARG A 87 -0.27 -4.43 -1.58
N LEU A 88 -0.61 -3.22 -1.99
CA LEU A 88 -1.32 -2.97 -3.24
C LEU A 88 -0.36 -2.91 -4.43
N PHE A 89 0.73 -2.18 -4.25
CA PHE A 89 1.84 -2.16 -5.19
C PHE A 89 3.11 -1.76 -4.46
N SER A 90 4.23 -2.25 -4.98
CA SER A 90 5.57 -1.93 -4.50
C SER A 90 6.46 -1.72 -5.71
N PHE A 91 6.90 -0.48 -5.89
CA PHE A 91 7.88 -0.13 -6.90
C PHE A 91 9.15 0.25 -6.15
N LEU A 92 10.01 -0.74 -5.90
CA LEU A 92 11.23 -0.57 -5.12
C LEU A 92 12.44 -1.00 -5.94
N THR A 93 13.52 -0.25 -5.78
CA THR A 93 14.82 -0.62 -6.34
C THR A 93 15.47 -1.65 -5.40
N PRO A 94 15.87 -2.85 -5.87
CA PRO A 94 16.24 -3.97 -5.00
C PRO A 94 17.42 -3.73 -4.04
N ASP A 95 18.34 -2.85 -4.39
CA ASP A 95 19.60 -2.63 -3.66
C ASP A 95 19.49 -1.60 -2.53
N ASN A 96 18.70 -0.55 -2.75
CA ASN A 96 18.63 0.60 -1.85
C ASN A 96 17.21 0.92 -1.37
N ASN A 97 16.20 0.14 -1.78
CA ASN A 97 14.78 0.37 -1.46
C ASN A 97 14.30 1.78 -1.82
N GLN A 98 14.91 2.43 -2.83
CA GLN A 98 14.39 3.67 -3.41
C GLN A 98 13.10 3.36 -4.16
N GLY A 99 12.08 4.17 -3.94
CA GLY A 99 10.82 4.07 -4.67
C GLY A 99 9.60 4.43 -3.84
N ILE A 100 8.47 3.78 -4.17
CA ILE A 100 7.16 4.03 -3.56
C ILE A 100 6.43 2.72 -3.34
N GLU A 101 5.71 2.64 -2.23
CA GLU A 101 4.92 1.48 -1.85
C GLU A 101 3.61 1.93 -1.22
N ALA A 102 2.52 1.25 -1.54
CA ALA A 102 1.24 1.45 -0.90
C ALA A 102 0.68 0.15 -0.35
N TYR A 103 0.16 0.22 0.86
CA TYR A 103 -0.31 -0.93 1.60
C TYR A 103 -1.40 -0.55 2.59
N PHE A 104 -2.12 -1.55 3.06
CA PHE A 104 -3.07 -1.38 4.14
C PHE A 104 -2.44 -1.69 5.49
N TYR A 105 -2.71 -0.82 6.45
CA TYR A 105 -2.53 -1.11 7.86
C TYR A 105 -3.92 -1.20 8.50
N ALA A 106 -4.36 -2.43 8.78
CA ALA A 106 -5.77 -2.74 8.99
C ALA A 106 -6.63 -2.22 7.82
N GLN A 107 -7.54 -1.28 8.09
CA GLN A 107 -8.46 -0.70 7.10
C GLN A 107 -8.03 0.68 6.57
N PHE A 108 -6.79 1.10 6.86
CA PHE A 108 -6.27 2.41 6.50
C PHE A 108 -5.17 2.29 5.46
N LEU A 109 -5.21 3.17 4.46
CA LEU A 109 -4.17 3.21 3.43
C LEU A 109 -2.94 3.95 3.97
N VAL A 110 -1.77 3.38 3.70
CA VAL A 110 -0.48 4.02 3.95
C VAL A 110 0.31 4.03 2.65
N VAL A 111 0.92 5.16 2.33
CA VAL A 111 1.83 5.33 1.20
C VAL A 111 3.19 5.73 1.74
N GLU A 112 4.22 4.96 1.41
CA GLU A 112 5.60 5.26 1.77
C GLU A 112 6.40 5.55 0.52
N SER A 113 7.29 6.54 0.62
CA SER A 113 8.32 6.80 -0.38
C SER A 113 9.69 6.87 0.27
N SER A 114 10.68 6.31 -0.42
CA SER A 114 12.07 6.25 0.01
C SER A 114 12.97 6.76 -1.11
N ASN A 115 14.00 7.52 -0.76
CA ASN A 115 14.98 8.03 -1.72
C ASN A 115 16.27 7.19 -1.78
N GLY A 116 16.29 6.01 -1.16
CA GLY A 116 17.44 5.11 -1.14
C GLY A 116 18.60 5.51 -0.21
N LYS A 117 18.55 6.69 0.42
CA LYS A 117 19.57 7.20 1.34
C LYS A 117 19.19 7.03 2.82
N GLY A 118 18.31 6.07 3.10
CA GLY A 118 17.77 5.84 4.44
C GLY A 118 16.72 6.87 4.89
N SER A 119 16.36 7.84 4.04
CA SER A 119 15.25 8.77 4.31
C SER A 119 13.96 8.22 3.71
N LYS A 120 12.97 8.05 4.59
CA LYS A 120 11.60 7.65 4.25
C LYS A 120 10.62 8.76 4.57
N SER A 121 9.60 8.90 3.75
CA SER A 121 8.43 9.73 3.99
C SER A 121 7.20 8.85 3.93
N SER A 122 6.33 8.95 4.94
CA SER A 122 5.10 8.18 5.03
C SER A 122 3.90 9.13 5.02
N LEU A 123 2.89 8.78 4.25
CA LEU A 123 1.58 9.43 4.24
C LEU A 123 0.55 8.42 4.73
N HIS A 124 -0.04 8.72 5.88
CA HIS A 124 -1.07 7.89 6.50
C HIS A 124 -2.44 8.48 6.24
N PHE A 125 -3.30 7.75 5.54
CA PHE A 125 -4.66 8.19 5.28
C PHE A 125 -5.56 7.84 6.47
N THR A 126 -6.39 8.79 6.88
CA THR A 126 -7.33 8.63 8.01
C THR A 126 -8.69 8.10 7.58
N HIS A 127 -8.93 7.97 6.27
CA HIS A 127 -10.13 7.35 5.75
C HIS A 127 -10.08 5.83 5.96
N ALA A 128 -11.01 5.33 6.78
CA ALA A 128 -11.23 3.90 6.97
C ALA A 128 -11.98 3.29 5.79
N PHE A 129 -11.36 2.35 5.08
CA PHE A 129 -12.03 1.55 4.06
C PHE A 129 -12.95 0.53 4.74
N LYS A 130 -14.14 0.33 4.18
CA LYS A 130 -15.10 -0.65 4.70
C LYS A 130 -15.37 -1.69 3.61
N PRO A 131 -15.40 -2.98 3.94
CA PRO A 131 -15.90 -4.00 3.03
C PRO A 131 -17.30 -3.59 2.55
N GLN A 132 -17.51 -3.56 1.24
CA GLN A 132 -18.86 -3.50 0.71
C GLN A 132 -19.38 -4.94 0.68
N SER A 133 -20.47 -5.20 1.38
CA SER A 133 -21.20 -6.45 1.17
C SER A 133 -21.68 -6.43 -0.28
N CYS A 134 -21.18 -7.36 -1.10
CA CYS A 134 -21.86 -7.73 -2.33
C CYS A 134 -23.33 -8.03 -1.97
N ARG A 135 -24.26 -7.44 -2.70
CA ARG A 135 -25.70 -7.65 -2.53
C ARG A 135 -26.20 -8.60 -3.60
#